data_AF-A0A136PRV3-F1
#
_entry.id   AF-A0A136PRV3-F1
#
_cell.length_a   1.000
_cell.length_b   1.000
_cell.length_c   1.000
_cell.angle_alpha   90.00
_cell.angle_beta   90.00
_cell.angle_gamma   90.00
#
_symmetry.space_group_name_H-M   'P 1'
#
loop_
_entity.id
_entity.type
_entity.pdbx_description
1 polymer ?
#
loop_
_entity_poly.entity_id
_entity_poly.type
_entity_poly.pdbx_seq_one_letter_code
_entity_poly.pdbx_strand_id
1 'polypeptide(L)'
;MDTTVEDPAGPPALLLVGSSGGHLAQLLALRPWYERWPRCWVTFDTPEAVSLLAGEDLVPAYHPTTRNIPNLLRNAWLAVRVLRQRRIAAVVTTGAGVAVPFVVLARLRGIPTVYIEVYDRIDTATLTARLCRPFLSAMLVQWEEQRRQYPEATVVGTLL
;
A
#
# COMPACT_ATOMS: atom_id res chain seq x y z
N MET A 1 -20.64 6.35 39.18
CA MET A 1 -20.44 7.11 37.94
C MET A 1 -19.05 6.79 37.47
N ASP A 2 -18.92 5.66 36.77
CA ASP A 2 -17.65 5.16 36.26
C ASP A 2 -17.52 5.71 34.84
N THR A 3 -16.57 6.62 34.64
CA THR A 3 -16.25 7.18 33.33
C THR A 3 -15.45 6.14 32.57
N THR A 4 -16.12 5.35 31.73
CA THR A 4 -15.49 4.53 30.70
C THR A 4 -14.71 5.42 29.76
N VAL A 5 -13.38 5.41 29.92
CA VAL A 5 -12.46 5.83 28.88
C VAL A 5 -12.63 4.83 27.73
N GLU A 6 -13.17 5.27 26.60
CA GLU A 6 -13.18 4.47 25.37
C GLU A 6 -11.73 4.14 24.98
N ASP A 7 -11.43 2.84 24.90
CA ASP A 7 -10.15 2.33 24.41
C ASP A 7 -10.06 2.55 22.89
N PRO A 8 -9.08 3.30 22.35
CA PRO A 8 -8.91 3.47 20.91
C PRO A 8 -8.42 2.18 20.19
N ALA A 9 -8.29 1.05 20.90
CA ALA A 9 -7.59 -0.16 20.47
C ALA A 9 -8.44 -1.22 19.75
N GLY A 10 -8.91 -0.91 18.55
CA GLY A 10 -9.22 -1.96 17.58
C GLY A 10 -7.96 -2.79 17.24
N PRO A 11 -8.10 -4.05 16.78
CA PRO A 11 -6.97 -4.84 16.30
C PRO A 11 -6.21 -4.08 15.20
N PRO A 12 -4.86 -4.16 15.17
CA PRO A 12 -4.08 -3.42 14.18
C PRO A 12 -4.46 -3.86 12.76
N ALA A 13 -4.65 -2.89 11.87
CA ALA A 13 -5.11 -3.13 10.51
C ALA A 13 -3.95 -3.16 9.50
N LEU A 14 -4.12 -3.90 8.40
CA LEU A 14 -3.29 -3.78 7.22
C LEU A 14 -3.67 -2.52 6.44
N LEU A 15 -2.68 -1.75 6.00
CA LEU A 15 -2.90 -0.62 5.11
C LEU A 15 -2.52 -1.03 3.68
N LEU A 16 -3.53 -1.25 2.84
CA LEU A 16 -3.37 -1.70 1.46
C LEU A 16 -3.38 -0.47 0.53
N VAL A 17 -2.24 -0.17 -0.10
CA VAL A 17 -2.04 1.08 -0.85
C VAL A 17 -1.73 0.78 -2.32
N GLY A 18 -2.49 1.37 -3.24
CA GLY A 18 -2.25 1.25 -4.68
C GLY A 18 -3.06 2.26 -5.47
N SER A 19 -2.78 2.43 -6.76
CA SER A 19 -3.73 3.13 -7.64
C SER A 19 -4.91 2.23 -8.00
N SER A 20 -5.94 2.80 -8.64
CA SER A 20 -6.97 2.02 -9.32
C SER A 20 -6.39 1.19 -10.49
N GLY A 21 -7.21 0.31 -11.08
CA GLY A 21 -6.82 -0.56 -12.19
C GLY A 21 -5.89 -1.70 -11.76
N GLY A 22 -4.83 -1.97 -12.55
CA GLY A 22 -3.96 -3.14 -12.36
C GLY A 22 -3.25 -3.23 -11.00
N HIS A 23 -2.95 -2.11 -10.35
CA HIS A 23 -2.38 -2.11 -8.99
C HIS A 23 -3.40 -2.61 -7.95
N LEU A 24 -4.66 -2.13 -8.04
CA LEU A 24 -5.76 -2.57 -7.20
C LEU A 24 -6.10 -4.05 -7.47
N ALA A 25 -6.16 -4.47 -8.74
CA ALA A 25 -6.42 -5.86 -9.10
C ALA A 25 -5.40 -6.83 -8.49
N GLN A 26 -4.11 -6.49 -8.54
CA GLN A 26 -3.05 -7.30 -7.91
C GLN A 26 -3.17 -7.35 -6.39
N LEU A 27 -3.55 -6.23 -5.73
CA LEU A 27 -3.81 -6.26 -4.29
C LEU A 27 -5.03 -7.13 -3.96
N LEU A 28 -6.11 -7.04 -4.74
CA LEU A 28 -7.32 -7.86 -4.55
C LEU A 28 -7.04 -9.36 -4.73
N ALA A 29 -6.11 -9.75 -5.61
CA ALA A 29 -5.71 -11.15 -5.78
C ALA A 29 -5.13 -11.76 -4.49
N LEU A 30 -4.64 -10.94 -3.55
CA LEU A 30 -4.14 -11.38 -2.25
C LEU A 30 -5.26 -11.66 -1.23
N ARG A 31 -6.54 -11.66 -1.64
CA ARG A 31 -7.70 -11.84 -0.75
C ARG A 31 -7.57 -13.02 0.22
N PRO A 32 -7.21 -14.25 -0.20
CA PRO A 32 -7.08 -15.38 0.73
C PRO A 32 -6.05 -15.14 1.85
N TRP A 33 -5.10 -14.21 1.63
CA TRP A 33 -4.12 -13.81 2.62
C TRP A 33 -4.64 -12.70 3.53
N TYR A 34 -5.13 -11.59 2.97
CA TYR A 34 -5.51 -10.42 3.76
C TYR A 34 -6.87 -10.54 4.43
N GLU A 35 -7.77 -11.41 3.97
CA GLU A 35 -9.18 -11.41 4.42
C GLU A 35 -9.39 -11.78 5.89
N ARG A 36 -8.39 -12.44 6.50
CA ARG A 36 -8.37 -12.76 7.92
C ARG A 36 -8.01 -11.57 8.83
N TRP A 37 -7.55 -10.47 8.25
CA TRP A 37 -7.07 -9.29 8.98
C TRP A 37 -8.04 -8.10 8.78
N PRO A 38 -8.17 -7.24 9.80
CA PRO A 38 -8.71 -5.90 9.59
C PRO A 38 -7.86 -5.16 8.56
N ARG A 39 -8.48 -4.39 7.68
CA ARG A 39 -7.78 -3.70 6.60
C ARG A 39 -8.39 -2.34 6.30
N CYS A 40 -7.54 -1.45 5.80
CA CYS A 40 -7.93 -0.16 5.26
C CYS A 40 -7.25 0.01 3.92
N TRP A 41 -8.01 0.48 2.94
CA TRP A 41 -7.56 0.68 1.57
C TRP A 41 -7.24 2.14 1.33
N VAL A 42 -6.17 2.39 0.59
CA VAL A 42 -5.85 3.70 0.04
C VAL A 42 -5.72 3.54 -1.46
N THR A 43 -6.70 4.07 -2.19
CA THR A 43 -6.71 4.06 -3.66
C THR A 43 -7.43 5.29 -4.20
N PHE A 44 -7.46 5.45 -5.51
CA PHE A 44 -8.11 6.59 -6.16
C PHE A 44 -9.63 6.45 -6.12
N ASP A 45 -10.33 7.57 -6.03
CA ASP A 45 -11.79 7.65 -6.04
C ASP A 45 -12.35 7.49 -7.45
N THR A 46 -12.19 6.30 -8.03
CA THR A 46 -12.79 5.94 -9.31
C THR A 46 -14.03 5.08 -9.10
N PRO A 47 -15.06 5.17 -9.97
CA PRO A 47 -16.26 4.33 -9.86
C PRO A 47 -15.94 2.83 -9.80
N GLU A 48 -14.93 2.40 -10.57
CA GLU A 48 -14.43 1.02 -10.55
C GLU A 48 -13.86 0.64 -9.17
N ALA A 49 -12.98 1.46 -8.59
CA ALA A 49 -12.37 1.17 -7.30
C ALA A 49 -13.41 1.15 -6.17
N VAL A 50 -14.34 2.11 -6.18
CA VAL A 50 -15.46 2.16 -5.22
C VAL A 50 -16.34 0.93 -5.34
N SER A 51 -16.64 0.48 -6.57
CA SER A 51 -17.44 -0.72 -6.78
C SER A 51 -16.72 -2.00 -6.34
N LEU A 52 -15.42 -2.14 -6.60
CA LEU A 52 -14.62 -3.31 -6.20
C LEU A 52 -14.40 -3.38 -4.69
N LEU A 53 -14.35 -2.24 -4.02
CA LEU A 53 -14.12 -2.12 -2.58
C LEU A 53 -15.41 -1.81 -1.80
N ALA A 54 -16.57 -2.15 -2.36
CA ALA A 54 -17.83 -1.94 -1.68
C ALA A 54 -17.88 -2.73 -0.35
N GLY A 55 -18.12 -2.01 0.76
CA GLY A 55 -18.13 -2.58 2.10
C GLY A 55 -16.76 -2.69 2.77
N GLU A 56 -15.69 -2.31 2.09
CA GLU A 56 -14.34 -2.19 2.67
C GLU A 56 -14.10 -0.77 3.20
N ASP A 57 -13.16 -0.63 4.13
CA ASP A 57 -12.76 0.66 4.68
C ASP A 57 -11.81 1.39 3.71
N LEU A 58 -12.36 2.31 2.92
CA LEU A 58 -11.65 3.03 1.86
C LEU A 58 -11.31 4.47 2.25
N VAL A 59 -10.05 4.85 2.08
CA VAL A 59 -9.53 6.21 2.16
C VAL A 59 -9.15 6.70 0.75
N PRO A 60 -9.90 7.64 0.16
CA PRO A 60 -9.58 8.19 -1.15
C PRO A 60 -8.25 8.95 -1.18
N ALA A 61 -7.38 8.58 -2.13
CA ALA A 61 -6.12 9.26 -2.39
C ALA A 61 -6.23 10.27 -3.56
N TYR A 62 -5.34 11.27 -3.54
CA TYR A 62 -5.32 12.31 -4.57
C TYR A 62 -4.59 11.82 -5.83
N HIS A 63 -5.23 11.99 -6.99
CA HIS A 63 -4.69 11.66 -8.30
C HIS A 63 -4.83 12.85 -9.29
N PRO A 64 -4.06 12.91 -10.39
CA PRO A 64 -2.98 12.00 -10.79
C PRO A 64 -1.73 12.15 -9.92
N THR A 65 -0.94 11.09 -9.78
CA THR A 65 0.31 11.09 -9.00
C THR A 65 1.57 11.14 -9.87
N THR A 66 1.45 10.87 -11.18
CA THR A 66 2.56 10.95 -12.13
C THR A 66 2.99 12.40 -12.33
N ARG A 67 4.25 12.71 -12.00
CA ARG A 67 4.86 14.05 -12.15
C ARG A 67 4.04 15.19 -11.50
N ASN A 68 3.28 14.89 -10.46
CA ASN A 68 2.38 15.85 -9.81
C ASN A 68 2.80 16.07 -8.34
N ILE A 69 3.67 17.06 -8.12
CA ILE A 69 4.18 17.43 -6.79
C ILE A 69 3.05 17.88 -5.84
N PRO A 70 2.07 18.71 -6.27
CA PRO A 70 0.95 19.07 -5.41
C PRO A 70 0.20 17.86 -4.83
N ASN A 71 -0.09 16.86 -5.66
CA ASN A 71 -0.77 15.66 -5.20
C ASN A 71 0.15 14.74 -4.38
N LEU A 72 1.45 14.74 -4.62
CA LEU A 72 2.41 14.08 -3.72
C LEU A 72 2.34 14.66 -2.30
N LEU A 73 2.31 16.00 -2.17
CA LEU A 73 2.21 16.67 -0.87
C LEU A 73 0.85 16.41 -0.19
N ARG A 74 -0.26 16.46 -0.95
CA ARG A 74 -1.59 16.12 -0.42
C ARG A 74 -1.64 14.68 0.08
N ASN A 75 -1.07 13.73 -0.67
CA ASN A 75 -0.97 12.33 -0.25
C ASN A 75 -0.02 12.14 0.92
N ALA A 76 1.03 12.95 1.05
CA ALA A 76 1.89 12.94 2.24
C ALA A 76 1.12 13.38 3.49
N TRP A 77 0.33 14.46 3.40
CA TRP A 77 -0.53 14.88 4.51
C TRP A 77 -1.60 13.83 4.83
N LEU A 78 -2.22 13.24 3.81
CA LEU A 78 -3.16 12.13 3.96
C LEU A 78 -2.52 10.94 4.67
N ALA A 79 -1.31 10.54 4.27
CA ALA A 79 -0.56 9.46 4.90
C ALA A 79 -0.26 9.77 6.37
N VAL A 80 0.17 10.99 6.71
CA VAL A 80 0.32 11.41 8.11
C VAL A 80 -0.99 11.26 8.88
N ARG A 81 -2.11 11.70 8.30
CA ARG A 81 -3.44 11.62 8.94
C ARG A 81 -3.83 10.16 9.21
N VAL A 82 -3.78 9.31 8.18
CA VAL A 82 -4.14 7.89 8.25
C VAL A 82 -3.27 7.13 9.26
N LEU A 83 -1.95 7.31 9.19
CA LEU A 83 -1.00 6.63 10.07
C LEU A 83 -1.07 7.11 11.53
N ARG A 84 -1.63 8.29 11.80
CA ARG A 84 -1.87 8.80 13.16
C ARG A 84 -3.22 8.40 13.73
N GLN A 85 -4.24 8.29 12.89
CA GLN A 85 -5.61 7.99 13.30
C GLN A 85 -5.87 6.50 13.47
N ARG A 86 -5.05 5.65 12.86
CA ARG A 86 -5.26 4.20 12.81
C ARG A 86 -4.05 3.47 13.35
N ARG A 87 -4.30 2.38 14.06
CA ARG A 87 -3.26 1.43 14.46
C ARG A 87 -2.92 0.53 13.27
N ILE A 88 -1.84 0.83 12.57
CA ILE A 88 -1.43 0.07 11.36
C ILE A 88 -0.40 -0.99 11.73
N ALA A 89 -0.69 -2.25 11.39
CA ALA A 89 0.22 -3.37 11.58
C ALA A 89 1.33 -3.41 10.51
N ALA A 90 0.95 -3.17 9.24
CA ALA A 90 1.88 -3.11 8.12
C ALA A 90 1.26 -2.31 6.97
N VAL A 91 2.11 -1.70 6.15
CA VAL A 91 1.72 -1.14 4.84
C VAL A 91 2.09 -2.14 3.77
N VAL A 92 1.13 -2.52 2.92
CA VAL A 92 1.35 -3.41 1.77
C VAL A 92 0.96 -2.65 0.51
N THR A 93 1.83 -2.65 -0.49
CA THR A 93 1.58 -1.92 -1.73
C THR A 93 2.07 -2.67 -2.95
N THR A 94 1.35 -2.53 -4.05
CA THR A 94 1.80 -2.95 -5.39
C THR A 94 2.42 -1.79 -6.18
N GLY A 95 2.62 -0.62 -5.56
CA GLY A 95 3.25 0.54 -6.17
C GLY A 95 2.32 1.69 -6.56
N ALA A 96 2.55 2.25 -7.76
CA ALA A 96 2.09 3.56 -8.21
C ALA A 96 2.68 4.74 -7.41
N GLY A 97 2.56 5.97 -7.94
CA GLY A 97 3.12 7.17 -7.31
C GLY A 97 2.52 7.50 -5.93
N VAL A 98 1.30 7.00 -5.65
CA VAL A 98 0.61 7.20 -4.36
C VAL A 98 1.29 6.48 -3.20
N ALA A 99 1.98 5.36 -3.45
CA ALA A 99 2.57 4.54 -2.39
C ALA A 99 3.76 5.21 -1.70
N VAL A 100 4.52 6.05 -2.42
CA VAL A 100 5.77 6.66 -1.92
C VAL A 100 5.59 7.36 -0.56
N PRO A 101 4.66 8.32 -0.39
CA PRO A 101 4.48 8.97 0.91
C PRO A 101 4.08 8.02 2.03
N PHE A 102 3.23 7.02 1.74
CA PHE A 102 2.77 6.06 2.75
C PHE A 102 3.92 5.15 3.23
N VAL A 103 4.71 4.62 2.30
CA VAL A 103 5.86 3.76 2.62
C VAL A 103 6.89 4.53 3.45
N VAL A 104 7.30 5.72 3.00
CA VAL A 104 8.30 6.53 3.70
C VAL A 104 7.82 6.88 5.12
N LEU A 105 6.62 7.40 5.26
CA LEU A 105 6.10 7.85 6.56
C LEU A 105 5.78 6.70 7.52
N ALA A 106 5.41 5.53 7.00
CA ALA A 106 5.22 4.32 7.80
C ALA A 106 6.56 3.81 8.33
N ARG A 107 7.58 3.72 7.48
CA ARG A 107 8.91 3.26 7.87
C ARG A 107 9.54 4.15 8.93
N LEU A 108 9.38 5.47 8.81
CA LEU A 108 9.83 6.46 9.80
C LEU A 108 9.13 6.31 11.17
N ARG A 109 7.94 5.69 11.19
CA ARG A 109 7.19 5.35 12.42
C ARG A 109 7.49 3.94 12.94
N GLY A 110 8.44 3.22 12.33
CA GLY A 110 8.73 1.83 12.68
C GLY A 110 7.64 0.83 12.24
N ILE A 111 6.72 1.24 11.38
CA ILE A 111 5.68 0.36 10.83
C ILE A 111 6.30 -0.46 9.67
N PRO A 112 6.16 -1.80 9.67
CA PRO A 112 6.61 -2.63 8.57
C PRO A 112 6.01 -2.25 7.22
N THR A 113 6.81 -2.30 6.18
CA THR A 113 6.46 -1.90 4.81
C THR A 113 6.80 -3.01 3.82
N VAL A 114 5.81 -3.47 3.08
CA VAL A 114 5.92 -4.55 2.11
C VAL A 114 5.56 -4.00 0.73
N TYR A 115 6.46 -4.19 -0.23
CA TYR A 115 6.22 -3.83 -1.62
C TYR A 115 6.17 -5.07 -2.48
N ILE A 116 5.20 -5.15 -3.38
CA ILE A 116 5.06 -6.20 -4.38
C ILE A 116 5.28 -5.55 -5.74
N GLU A 117 6.33 -5.91 -6.45
CA GLU A 117 6.56 -5.38 -7.80
C GLU A 117 5.46 -5.83 -8.76
N VAL A 118 5.12 -4.96 -9.69
CA VAL A 118 4.05 -5.21 -10.66
C VAL A 118 4.36 -6.38 -11.60
N TYR A 119 3.30 -7.08 -11.99
CA TYR A 119 3.34 -8.24 -12.88
C TYR A 119 3.98 -7.95 -14.24
N ASP A 120 3.75 -6.77 -14.82
CA ASP A 120 4.13 -6.41 -16.20
C ASP A 120 5.57 -5.86 -16.35
N ARG A 121 6.33 -5.77 -15.26
CA ARG A 121 7.71 -5.24 -15.24
C ARG A 121 8.71 -6.30 -14.82
N ILE A 122 9.00 -7.19 -15.76
CA ILE A 122 9.90 -8.34 -15.52
C ILE A 122 11.37 -7.89 -15.51
N ASP A 123 11.80 -7.18 -16.56
CA ASP A 123 13.23 -6.87 -16.76
C ASP A 123 13.66 -5.50 -16.23
N THR A 124 12.73 -4.68 -15.74
CA THR A 124 13.02 -3.30 -15.32
C THR A 124 12.39 -2.95 -13.98
N ALA A 125 13.15 -2.23 -13.16
CA ALA A 125 12.68 -1.71 -11.88
C ALA A 125 11.72 -0.52 -12.09
N THR A 126 10.56 -0.51 -11.41
CA THR A 126 9.69 0.67 -11.43
C THR A 126 10.34 1.83 -10.66
N LEU A 127 10.08 3.07 -11.10
CA LEU A 127 10.57 4.26 -10.38
C LEU A 127 10.05 4.28 -8.94
N THR A 128 8.79 3.92 -8.73
CA THR A 128 8.21 3.83 -7.39
C THR A 128 8.94 2.82 -6.52
N ALA A 129 9.18 1.59 -7.02
CA ALA A 129 9.92 0.58 -6.27
C ALA A 129 11.32 1.09 -5.90
N ARG A 130 12.03 1.73 -6.83
CA ARG A 130 13.35 2.34 -6.55
C ARG A 130 13.30 3.40 -5.44
N LEU A 131 12.27 4.25 -5.43
CA LEU A 131 12.09 5.28 -4.41
C LEU A 131 11.71 4.70 -3.05
N CYS A 132 10.89 3.64 -3.06
CA CYS A 132 10.42 2.98 -1.84
C CYS A 132 11.48 2.06 -1.23
N ARG A 133 12.38 1.47 -2.02
CA ARG A 133 13.31 0.40 -1.63
C ARG A 133 14.08 0.64 -0.33
N PRO A 134 14.67 1.82 -0.06
CA PRO A 134 15.39 2.08 1.19
C PRO A 134 14.49 2.04 2.44
N PHE A 135 13.18 2.13 2.23
CA PHE A 135 12.17 2.20 3.27
C PHE A 135 11.36 0.91 3.40
N LEU A 136 11.73 -0.16 2.70
CA LEU A 136 11.00 -1.44 2.75
C LEU A 136 11.52 -2.35 3.86
N SER A 137 10.60 -3.04 4.51
CA SER A 137 10.90 -4.21 5.36
C SER A 137 11.00 -5.48 4.52
N ALA A 138 10.19 -5.60 3.47
CA ALA A 138 10.26 -6.70 2.51
C ALA A 138 9.95 -6.22 1.10
N MET A 139 10.72 -6.76 0.14
CA MET A 139 10.47 -6.63 -1.28
C MET A 139 10.01 -7.98 -1.82
N LEU A 140 8.84 -8.00 -2.44
CA LEU A 140 8.24 -9.18 -3.05
C LEU A 140 8.19 -8.97 -4.56
N VAL A 141 8.44 -10.03 -5.30
CA VAL A 141 8.43 -10.05 -6.77
C VAL A 141 7.61 -11.23 -7.27
N GLN A 142 7.10 -11.13 -8.49
CA GLN A 142 6.22 -12.15 -9.07
C GLN A 142 6.98 -13.11 -9.99
N TRP A 143 8.16 -12.71 -10.45
CA TRP A 143 9.03 -13.46 -11.35
C TRP A 143 10.44 -13.62 -10.77
N GLU A 144 11.11 -14.73 -11.09
CA GLU A 144 12.51 -14.94 -10.67
C GLU A 144 13.43 -13.90 -11.34
N GLU A 145 13.14 -13.52 -12.57
CA GLU A 145 13.88 -12.54 -13.38
C GLU A 145 13.93 -11.16 -12.72
N GLN A 146 12.87 -10.78 -12.00
CA GLN A 146 12.81 -9.51 -11.28
C GLN A 146 13.88 -9.42 -10.17
N ARG A 147 14.37 -10.56 -9.66
CA ARG A 147 15.47 -10.57 -8.69
C ARG A 147 16.78 -10.04 -9.25
N ARG A 148 16.95 -9.97 -10.57
CA ARG A 148 18.09 -9.26 -11.20
C ARG A 148 18.11 -7.78 -10.79
N GLN A 149 16.93 -7.18 -10.62
CA GLN A 149 16.77 -5.79 -10.17
C GLN A 149 16.71 -5.68 -8.63
N TYR A 150 16.18 -6.72 -7.99
CA TYR A 150 15.96 -6.81 -6.54
C TYR A 150 16.51 -8.12 -5.96
N PRO A 151 17.85 -8.26 -5.79
CA PRO A 151 18.45 -9.52 -5.35
C PRO A 151 17.93 -10.02 -3.99
N GLU A 152 17.53 -9.09 -3.12
CA GLU A 152 16.95 -9.34 -1.80
C GLU A 152 15.48 -9.77 -1.85
N ALA A 153 14.81 -9.67 -3.00
CA ALA A 153 13.39 -9.91 -3.08
C ALA A 153 13.02 -11.39 -2.95
N THR A 154 11.86 -11.63 -2.34
CA THR A 154 11.24 -12.96 -2.27
C THR A 154 10.26 -13.12 -3.42
N VAL A 155 10.36 -14.22 -4.15
CA VAL A 155 9.42 -14.54 -5.24
C VAL A 155 8.16 -15.15 -4.66
N VAL A 156 7.01 -14.53 -4.92
CA VAL A 156 5.70 -14.93 -4.36
C VAL A 156 4.75 -15.50 -5.40
N GLY A 157 5.19 -15.59 -6.67
CA GLY A 157 4.37 -16.03 -7.79
C GLY A 157 3.48 -14.92 -8.35
N THR A 158 2.72 -15.26 -9.39
CA THR A 158 1.93 -14.30 -10.15
C THR A 158 0.59 -14.00 -9.49
N LEU A 159 0.24 -12.71 -9.43
CA LEU A 159 -1.02 -12.23 -8.86
C LEU A 159 -2.11 -11.99 -9.92
N LEU A 160 -1.77 -12.12 -11.21
CA LEU A 160 -2.66 -12.02 -12.36
C LEU A 160 -2.35 -13.14 -13.37
#